data_AF-A0A843HR91-F1
#
_entry.id   AF-A0A843HR91-F1
#
_cell.length_a   1.000
_cell.length_b   1.000
_cell.length_c   1.000
_cell.angle_alpha   90.00
_cell.angle_beta   90.00
_cell.angle_gamma   90.00
#
_symmetry.space_group_name_H-M   'P 1'
#
loop_
_entity.id
_entity.type
_entity.pdbx_description
1 polymer ?
#
loop_
_entity_poly.entity_id
_entity_poly.type
_entity_poly.pdbx_seq_one_letter_code
_entity_poly.pdbx_strand_id
1 'polypeptide(L)'
;MGKLLKNIIYIFWKKDATYHPNIPNDIFQNIYSDAIAKGTRVNSKCIRAEWIENDFSYRFEEKGKYMYLYTYHKPNKYDIYTSNAYDNKKNLNYAVDKSFKTKTNGEKAIENLLAKFRSLEGFSPSSIPLKSAFGYTPEEFKICVPKQLYYINTKMCDRKLEHISGADFASHYPSSACGMMPDYHKFKKYEGRVLPNPAYPFAFYLKSGHIAEYGKYDTHDYIEKFGKYPDLFLSLWKLDPKDKFKQNLQVPDEEEITILMAPSKYELTSTMLYFYDLRHTDEDAKLVMNASIGNFHRQQYTKFKLAHLAAVIIARSNWKMLQVVEQVIKKGGFNSLIHVVVDGIMYQGKYAVGDHIKQLEHLNQEYTDCNAILLKSNFYAVEKDGQVIKFKHGAANVFEDGTPIPDTIDTIDELYKMRRTFSNATTIASNIRKMEESLNA
;
A
#
# COMPACT_ATOMS: atom_id res chain seq x y z
N MET A 1 -0.48 59.50 -16.39
CA MET A 1 -1.14 58.23 -16.02
C MET A 1 -0.98 57.20 -17.15
N GLY A 2 0.25 56.73 -17.45
CA GLY A 2 0.49 55.94 -18.67
C GLY A 2 1.80 55.14 -18.77
N LYS A 3 2.45 54.78 -17.66
CA LYS A 3 3.69 53.96 -17.66
C LYS A 3 3.81 53.03 -16.42
N LEU A 4 2.69 52.63 -15.84
CA LEU A 4 2.62 51.86 -14.58
C LEU A 4 2.43 50.35 -14.77
N LEU A 5 2.79 49.81 -15.94
CA LEU A 5 2.77 48.37 -16.25
C LEU A 5 4.04 47.95 -17.01
N LYS A 6 5.23 48.24 -16.46
CA LYS A 6 6.46 47.52 -16.84
C LYS A 6 6.43 46.13 -16.19
N ASN A 7 5.61 45.28 -16.81
CA ASN A 7 5.83 43.86 -17.11
C ASN A 7 6.67 43.04 -16.12
N ILE A 8 6.00 42.12 -15.45
CA ILE A 8 6.59 40.92 -14.87
C ILE A 8 7.43 40.23 -15.98
N ILE A 9 8.75 40.17 -15.79
CA ILE A 9 9.73 39.64 -16.76
C ILE A 9 9.59 38.11 -16.93
N TYR A 10 8.88 37.44 -16.02
CA TYR A 10 8.78 35.99 -15.94
C TYR A 10 7.34 35.45 -16.12
N ILE A 11 7.21 34.31 -16.79
CA ILE A 11 5.96 33.53 -16.90
C ILE A 11 5.88 32.55 -15.74
N PHE A 12 4.82 32.65 -14.94
CA PHE A 12 4.48 31.66 -13.93
C PHE A 12 3.52 30.65 -14.53
N TRP A 13 4.06 29.68 -15.28
CA TRP A 13 3.28 28.70 -16.05
C TRP A 13 2.14 28.01 -15.31
N LYS A 14 2.31 27.71 -14.01
CA LYS A 14 1.24 27.12 -13.19
C LYS A 14 0.03 28.03 -12.95
N LYS A 15 0.23 29.35 -13.06
CA LYS A 15 -0.78 30.39 -12.82
C LYS A 15 -1.28 31.02 -14.14
N ASP A 16 -0.37 31.21 -15.08
CA ASP A 16 -0.60 32.02 -16.29
C ASP A 16 -1.12 31.20 -17.48
N ALA A 17 -1.03 29.87 -17.44
CA ALA A 17 -1.35 29.01 -18.57
C ALA A 17 -2.57 28.11 -18.34
N THR A 18 -3.27 27.82 -19.43
CA THR A 18 -4.30 26.79 -19.47
C THR A 18 -3.62 25.42 -19.56
N TYR A 19 -3.90 24.56 -18.59
CA TYR A 19 -3.25 23.26 -18.47
C TYR A 19 -4.08 22.16 -19.14
N HIS A 20 -3.49 21.43 -20.09
CA HIS A 20 -4.04 20.29 -20.84
C HIS A 20 -3.26 19.00 -20.54
N PRO A 21 -3.42 18.44 -19.32
CA PRO A 21 -2.73 17.23 -18.93
C PRO A 21 -3.20 16.00 -19.69
N ASN A 22 -2.25 15.08 -19.88
CA ASN A 22 -2.47 13.69 -20.24
C ASN A 22 -3.35 13.50 -21.48
N ILE A 23 -3.14 14.34 -22.49
CA ILE A 23 -3.81 14.17 -23.77
C ILE A 23 -3.31 12.88 -24.45
N PRO A 24 -4.17 12.15 -25.17
CA PRO A 24 -3.76 10.99 -25.95
C PRO A 24 -2.53 11.29 -26.82
N ASN A 25 -1.61 10.35 -26.92
CA ASN A 25 -0.30 10.56 -27.53
C ASN A 25 -0.43 10.95 -29.01
N ASP A 26 -1.34 10.32 -29.75
CA ASP A 26 -1.70 10.69 -31.12
C ASP A 26 -2.15 12.15 -31.24
N ILE A 27 -3.00 12.61 -30.31
CA ILE A 27 -3.43 14.01 -30.25
C ILE A 27 -2.27 14.93 -29.87
N PHE A 28 -1.42 14.52 -28.90
CA PHE A 28 -0.24 15.27 -28.50
C PHE A 28 0.73 15.46 -29.66
N GLN A 29 1.01 14.40 -30.42
CA GLN A 29 1.89 14.46 -31.59
C GLN A 29 1.32 15.42 -32.64
N ASN A 30 0.01 15.37 -32.91
CA ASN A 30 -0.62 16.31 -33.84
C ASN A 30 -0.46 17.77 -33.38
N ILE A 31 -0.69 18.06 -32.09
CA ILE A 31 -0.54 19.41 -31.54
C ILE A 31 0.94 19.85 -31.58
N TYR A 32 1.86 18.94 -31.30
CA TYR A 32 3.29 19.23 -31.35
C TYR A 32 3.78 19.51 -32.77
N SER A 33 3.38 18.71 -33.75
CA SER A 33 3.67 18.95 -35.17
C SER A 33 3.11 20.27 -35.65
N ASP A 34 1.89 20.62 -35.24
CA ASP A 34 1.27 21.92 -35.57
C ASP A 34 2.04 23.09 -34.94
N ALA A 35 2.50 22.94 -33.70
CA ALA A 35 3.31 23.94 -33.01
C ALA A 35 4.67 24.16 -33.67
N ILE A 36 5.32 23.09 -34.16
CA ILE A 36 6.56 23.19 -34.93
C ILE A 36 6.33 23.90 -36.25
N ALA A 37 5.22 23.60 -36.95
CA ALA A 37 4.92 24.16 -38.26
C ALA A 37 4.56 25.66 -38.19
N LYS A 38 3.86 26.09 -37.13
CA LYS A 38 3.33 27.45 -37.01
C LYS A 38 4.15 28.37 -36.10
N GLY A 39 4.98 27.80 -35.23
CA GLY A 39 5.57 28.49 -34.09
C GLY A 39 7.07 28.64 -34.13
N THR A 40 7.57 29.60 -33.34
CA THR A 40 9.00 29.76 -33.07
C THR A 40 9.36 29.04 -31.78
N ARG A 41 10.43 28.23 -31.80
CA ARG A 41 10.93 27.57 -30.60
C ARG A 41 11.66 28.57 -29.70
N VAL A 42 11.33 28.60 -28.41
CA VAL A 42 11.98 29.50 -27.44
C VAL A 42 13.01 28.78 -26.56
N ASN A 43 14.03 29.52 -26.14
CA ASN A 43 15.21 29.00 -25.44
C ASN A 43 15.01 28.94 -23.92
N SER A 44 14.20 29.82 -23.38
CA SER A 44 13.92 29.91 -21.96
C SER A 44 12.45 29.66 -21.71
N LYS A 45 12.19 28.75 -20.77
CA LYS A 45 10.82 28.45 -20.38
C LYS A 45 10.11 29.65 -19.76
N CYS A 46 10.79 30.44 -18.94
CA CYS A 46 10.12 31.41 -18.08
C CYS A 46 10.33 32.87 -18.51
N ILE A 47 11.16 33.20 -19.48
CA ILE A 47 11.43 34.61 -19.84
C ILE A 47 10.33 35.11 -20.77
N ARG A 48 9.43 35.97 -20.27
CA ARG A 48 8.20 36.36 -20.99
C ARG A 48 8.48 37.02 -22.34
N ALA A 49 9.57 37.79 -22.46
CA ALA A 49 9.96 38.47 -23.69
C ALA A 49 10.13 37.48 -24.86
N GLU A 50 10.79 36.34 -24.65
CA GLU A 50 11.03 35.34 -25.71
C GLU A 50 9.72 34.74 -26.27
N TRP A 51 8.66 34.69 -25.47
CA TRP A 51 7.40 34.06 -25.86
C TRP A 51 6.49 34.99 -26.67
N ILE A 52 6.57 36.29 -26.43
CA ILE A 52 5.64 37.28 -27.00
C ILE A 52 6.14 37.91 -28.31
N GLU A 53 7.39 37.63 -28.70
CA GLU A 53 8.02 38.14 -29.92
C GLU A 53 7.32 37.66 -31.19
N ASN A 54 6.74 36.46 -31.17
CA ASN A 54 6.10 35.83 -32.32
C ASN A 54 4.61 35.60 -32.07
N ASP A 55 3.83 35.47 -33.16
CA ASP A 55 2.40 35.20 -33.07
C ASP A 55 2.09 33.83 -32.45
N PHE A 56 3.01 32.88 -32.62
CA PHE A 56 3.01 31.58 -31.96
C PHE A 56 4.43 31.23 -31.50
N SER A 57 4.57 30.85 -30.23
CA SER A 57 5.85 30.37 -29.67
C SER A 57 5.66 29.06 -28.93
N TYR A 58 6.67 28.19 -28.93
CA TYR A 58 6.59 26.90 -28.23
C TYR A 58 7.89 26.44 -27.60
N ARG A 59 7.76 25.53 -26.63
CA ARG A 59 8.87 24.79 -26.04
C ARG A 59 8.43 23.39 -25.69
N PHE A 60 9.26 22.41 -26.05
CA PHE A 60 9.07 21.01 -25.67
C PHE A 60 10.07 20.60 -24.59
N GLU A 61 9.61 19.81 -23.62
CA GLU A 61 10.42 19.21 -22.55
C GLU A 61 9.98 17.77 -22.27
N GLU A 62 10.93 16.86 -22.07
CA GLU A 62 10.67 15.53 -21.51
C GLU A 62 11.02 15.49 -20.03
N LYS A 63 10.17 14.85 -19.22
CA LYS A 63 10.37 14.66 -17.78
C LYS A 63 9.99 13.24 -17.39
N GLY A 64 11.00 12.38 -17.34
CA GLY A 64 10.78 10.95 -17.12
C GLY A 64 9.89 10.37 -18.22
N LYS A 65 8.71 9.85 -17.86
CA LYS A 65 7.78 9.22 -18.80
C LYS A 65 6.82 10.19 -19.51
N TYR A 66 6.90 11.48 -19.22
CA TYR A 66 5.95 12.48 -19.68
C TYR A 66 6.60 13.51 -20.60
N MET A 67 5.89 13.84 -21.67
CA MET A 67 6.18 14.94 -22.57
C MET A 67 5.39 16.17 -22.14
N TYR A 68 6.01 17.35 -22.30
CA TYR A 68 5.41 18.64 -22.02
C TYR A 68 5.61 19.56 -23.21
N LEU A 69 4.52 20.13 -23.71
CA LEU A 69 4.55 21.16 -24.75
C LEU A 69 3.94 22.44 -24.18
N TYR A 70 4.77 23.46 -24.03
CA TYR A 70 4.39 24.80 -23.62
C TYR A 70 4.16 25.61 -24.89
N THR A 71 3.02 26.28 -25.03
CA THR A 71 2.73 27.16 -26.18
C THR A 71 2.28 28.54 -25.72
N TYR A 72 2.51 29.52 -26.58
CA TYR A 72 1.94 30.85 -26.49
C TYR A 72 1.28 31.21 -27.82
N HIS A 73 0.06 31.72 -27.75
CA HIS A 73 -0.68 32.28 -28.87
C HIS A 73 -1.03 33.73 -28.56
N LYS A 74 -0.67 34.65 -29.45
CA LYS A 74 -1.02 36.06 -29.31
C LYS A 74 -2.56 36.23 -29.34
N PRO A 75 -3.16 37.14 -28.54
CA PRO A 75 -2.51 38.19 -27.78
C PRO A 75 -2.17 37.92 -26.30
N ASN A 76 -2.36 36.72 -25.74
CA ASN A 76 -1.84 36.33 -24.39
C ASN A 76 -2.28 34.93 -23.93
N LYS A 77 -2.42 33.96 -24.83
CA LYS A 77 -2.89 32.63 -24.47
C LYS A 77 -1.70 31.69 -24.27
N TYR A 78 -1.37 31.42 -23.01
CA TYR A 78 -0.42 30.36 -22.67
C TYR A 78 -1.16 29.04 -22.49
N ASP A 79 -0.67 27.98 -23.13
CA ASP A 79 -1.17 26.62 -22.94
C ASP A 79 -0.01 25.68 -22.57
N ILE A 80 -0.32 24.62 -21.82
CA ILE A 80 0.63 23.54 -21.52
C ILE A 80 -0.07 22.22 -21.80
N TYR A 81 0.43 21.46 -22.74
CA TYR A 81 -0.02 20.11 -23.04
C TYR A 81 0.92 19.11 -22.39
N THR A 82 0.39 18.02 -21.83
CA THR A 82 1.22 16.89 -21.40
C THR A 82 0.69 15.58 -21.92
N SER A 83 1.58 14.62 -22.15
CA SER A 83 1.20 13.26 -22.54
C SER A 83 2.19 12.25 -21.96
N ASN A 84 1.69 11.07 -21.56
CA ASN A 84 2.57 9.94 -21.28
C ASN A 84 2.98 9.29 -22.60
N ALA A 85 4.28 9.28 -22.90
CA ALA A 85 4.81 8.78 -24.17
C ALA A 85 4.68 7.25 -24.33
N TYR A 86 4.46 6.52 -23.23
CA TYR A 86 4.58 5.06 -23.17
C TYR A 86 3.25 4.34 -22.89
N ASP A 87 2.18 5.05 -22.52
CA ASP A 87 0.93 4.43 -22.08
C ASP A 87 -0.29 5.32 -22.37
N ASN A 88 -0.94 5.08 -23.51
CA ASN A 88 -2.11 5.86 -23.95
C ASN A 88 -3.35 5.63 -23.07
N LYS A 89 -3.43 4.49 -22.35
CA LYS A 89 -4.53 4.22 -21.41
C LYS A 89 -4.45 5.14 -20.17
N LYS A 90 -3.24 5.49 -19.73
CA LYS A 90 -3.03 6.51 -18.68
C LYS A 90 -3.41 7.93 -19.12
N ASN A 91 -3.40 8.20 -20.43
CA ASN A 91 -3.87 9.46 -21.00
C ASN A 91 -5.42 9.52 -21.03
N LEU A 92 -6.07 8.43 -21.44
CA LEU A 92 -7.53 8.32 -21.52
C LEU A 92 -8.24 8.47 -20.17
N ASN A 93 -7.68 7.92 -19.08
CA ASN A 93 -8.28 8.01 -17.75
C ASN A 93 -8.22 9.41 -17.11
N TYR A 94 -7.45 10.35 -17.65
CA TYR A 94 -7.33 11.71 -17.10
C TYR A 94 -8.06 12.77 -17.96
N ALA A 95 -8.25 12.53 -19.26
CA ALA A 95 -8.90 13.47 -20.17
C ALA A 95 -10.43 13.55 -19.98
N VAL A 96 -11.06 12.48 -19.49
CA VAL A 96 -12.51 12.43 -19.19
C VAL A 96 -12.85 13.10 -17.84
N ASP A 97 -11.85 13.46 -17.04
CA ASP A 97 -12.02 13.72 -15.61
C ASP A 97 -11.59 15.14 -15.18
N LYS A 98 -11.94 16.14 -15.97
CA LYS A 98 -11.67 17.55 -15.66
C LYS A 98 -12.83 18.30 -15.02
N SER A 99 -14.00 17.68 -14.88
CA SER A 99 -15.07 18.15 -13.98
C SER A 99 -15.00 17.52 -12.60
N PHE A 100 -14.20 16.47 -12.39
CA PHE A 100 -14.01 15.83 -11.10
C PHE A 100 -12.53 15.60 -10.85
N LYS A 101 -11.96 16.17 -9.78
CA LYS A 101 -10.78 15.54 -9.18
C LYS A 101 -11.23 14.14 -8.77
N THR A 102 -11.01 13.11 -9.58
CA THR A 102 -11.19 11.75 -9.11
C THR A 102 -10.09 11.48 -8.11
N LYS A 103 -10.45 11.69 -6.86
CA LYS A 103 -9.77 11.17 -5.69
C LYS A 103 -9.34 9.74 -6.03
N THR A 104 -8.08 9.42 -5.78
CA THR A 104 -7.59 8.05 -5.93
C THR A 104 -8.52 7.09 -5.17
N ASN A 105 -8.62 5.84 -5.60
CA ASN A 105 -9.45 4.83 -4.91
C ASN A 105 -9.20 4.83 -3.38
N GLY A 106 -7.95 5.04 -2.94
CA GLY A 106 -7.58 5.18 -1.53
C GLY A 106 -8.00 6.50 -0.85
N GLU A 107 -8.18 7.60 -1.59
CA GLU A 107 -8.72 8.87 -1.07
C GLU A 107 -10.26 8.84 -0.98
N LYS A 108 -10.95 8.21 -1.94
CA LYS A 108 -12.40 7.95 -1.82
C LYS A 108 -12.69 7.03 -0.64
N ALA A 109 -11.89 5.97 -0.50
CA ALA A 109 -12.00 5.02 0.60
C ALA A 109 -11.95 5.68 1.99
N ILE A 110 -10.92 6.50 2.24
CA ILE A 110 -10.77 7.15 3.54
C ILE A 110 -11.89 8.17 3.79
N GLU A 111 -12.40 8.84 2.76
CA GLU A 111 -13.54 9.76 2.91
C GLU A 111 -14.85 9.06 3.24
N ASN A 112 -15.12 7.92 2.60
CA ASN A 112 -16.28 7.09 2.92
C ASN A 112 -16.21 6.60 4.36
N LEU A 113 -15.02 6.16 4.82
CA LEU A 113 -14.79 5.80 6.22
C LEU A 113 -15.04 6.99 7.16
N LEU A 114 -14.47 8.17 6.85
CA LEU A 114 -14.64 9.37 7.66
C LEU A 114 -16.10 9.84 7.71
N ALA A 115 -16.81 9.78 6.59
CA ALA A 115 -18.22 10.15 6.51
C ALA A 115 -19.09 9.21 7.35
N LYS A 116 -18.85 7.89 7.25
CA LYS A 116 -19.60 6.92 8.04
C LYS A 116 -19.29 7.03 9.52
N PHE A 117 -18.02 7.11 9.90
CA PHE A 117 -17.60 7.30 11.27
C PHE A 117 -18.17 8.59 11.87
N ARG A 118 -18.15 9.71 11.12
CA ARG A 118 -18.79 10.96 11.52
C ARG A 118 -20.27 10.79 11.80
N SER A 119 -20.99 10.11 10.90
CA SER A 119 -22.44 9.90 11.02
C SER A 119 -22.79 9.05 12.24
N LEU A 120 -21.99 8.02 12.55
CA LEU A 120 -22.25 7.13 13.68
C LEU A 120 -21.93 7.78 15.02
N GLU A 121 -20.82 8.54 15.08
CA GLU A 121 -20.33 9.14 16.33
C GLU A 121 -20.85 10.56 16.59
N GLY A 122 -21.74 11.08 15.73
CA GLY A 122 -22.38 12.39 15.91
C GLY A 122 -21.44 13.60 15.77
N PHE A 123 -20.36 13.47 14.99
CA PHE A 123 -19.40 14.57 14.79
C PHE A 123 -19.95 15.64 13.83
N SER A 124 -19.63 16.91 14.10
CA SER A 124 -19.98 18.03 13.22
C SER A 124 -19.38 17.86 11.81
N PRO A 125 -20.08 18.28 10.73
CA PRO A 125 -19.55 18.26 9.36
C PRO A 125 -18.20 18.96 9.16
N SER A 126 -17.92 20.00 9.95
CA SER A 126 -16.68 20.77 9.88
C SER A 126 -15.50 20.13 10.62
N SER A 127 -15.73 19.08 11.41
CA SER A 127 -14.68 18.39 12.16
C SER A 127 -13.93 17.37 11.31
N ILE A 128 -12.68 17.10 11.69
CA ILE A 128 -11.88 15.97 11.18
C ILE A 128 -12.08 14.83 12.19
N PRO A 129 -13.02 13.90 11.95
CA PRO A 129 -13.60 13.11 13.02
C PRO A 129 -12.58 12.16 13.67
N LEU A 130 -11.68 11.53 12.91
CA LEU A 130 -10.64 10.67 13.49
C LEU A 130 -9.59 11.47 14.31
N LYS A 131 -9.26 12.70 13.90
CA LYS A 131 -8.39 13.58 14.71
C LYS A 131 -9.08 13.94 16.03
N SER A 132 -10.37 14.28 15.96
CA SER A 132 -11.18 14.60 17.13
C SER A 132 -11.35 13.41 18.06
N ALA A 133 -11.45 12.19 17.53
CA ALA A 133 -11.66 10.97 18.30
C ALA A 133 -10.38 10.39 18.92
N PHE A 134 -9.25 10.41 18.20
CA PHE A 134 -8.04 9.67 18.58
C PHE A 134 -6.79 10.54 18.72
N GLY A 135 -6.83 11.78 18.24
CA GLY A 135 -5.67 12.66 18.19
C GLY A 135 -4.74 12.34 17.02
N TYR A 136 -3.78 13.22 16.77
CA TYR A 136 -2.78 13.07 15.71
C TYR A 136 -1.40 12.96 16.32
N THR A 137 -0.63 11.95 15.93
CA THR A 137 0.71 11.72 16.45
C THR A 137 1.79 12.37 15.59
N PRO A 138 3.00 12.60 16.14
CA PRO A 138 4.20 12.90 15.36
C PRO A 138 4.59 11.75 14.42
N GLU A 139 5.45 12.05 13.44
CA GLU A 139 5.87 11.08 12.42
C GLU A 139 6.70 9.92 12.99
N GLU A 140 7.41 10.14 14.11
CA GLU A 140 8.23 9.13 14.79
C GLU A 140 7.45 7.87 15.17
N PHE A 141 6.14 7.97 15.45
CA PHE A 141 5.26 6.82 15.72
C PHE A 141 5.23 5.78 14.61
N LYS A 142 5.64 6.13 13.39
CA LYS A 142 5.76 5.19 12.28
C LYS A 142 6.83 4.11 12.50
N ILE A 143 7.79 4.34 13.40
CA ILE A 143 8.76 3.32 13.83
C ILE A 143 8.06 2.18 14.60
N CYS A 144 7.01 2.50 15.35
CA CYS A 144 6.23 1.53 16.12
C CYS A 144 5.20 0.78 15.28
N VAL A 145 5.01 1.14 14.00
CA VAL A 145 4.11 0.40 13.09
C VAL A 145 4.85 -0.86 12.64
N PRO A 146 4.44 -2.08 13.04
CA PRO A 146 5.16 -3.29 12.66
C PRO A 146 5.13 -3.50 11.14
N LYS A 147 6.08 -4.28 10.63
CA LYS A 147 5.98 -4.78 9.26
C LYS A 147 4.83 -5.77 9.18
N GLN A 148 4.10 -5.75 8.08
CA GLN A 148 3.10 -6.76 7.77
C GLN A 148 3.79 -8.13 7.63
N LEU A 149 3.21 -9.19 8.19
CA LEU A 149 3.84 -10.50 8.20
C LEU A 149 3.85 -11.15 6.81
N TYR A 150 5.05 -11.35 6.24
CA TYR A 150 5.27 -12.01 4.96
C TYR A 150 6.39 -13.05 5.08
N TYR A 151 6.05 -14.32 5.15
CA TYR A 151 7.01 -15.42 5.23
C TYR A 151 6.80 -16.41 4.08
N ILE A 152 7.90 -16.93 3.54
CA ILE A 152 7.88 -18.04 2.59
C ILE A 152 9.07 -18.96 2.86
N ASN A 153 8.79 -20.26 2.94
CA ASN A 153 9.82 -21.29 2.96
C ASN A 153 10.28 -21.54 1.53
N THR A 154 11.36 -20.86 1.12
CA THR A 154 11.87 -20.92 -0.26
C THR A 154 12.28 -22.33 -0.67
N LYS A 155 12.68 -23.19 0.28
CA LYS A 155 12.98 -24.59 0.01
C LYS A 155 11.76 -25.35 -0.50
N MET A 156 10.56 -24.94 -0.10
CA MET A 156 9.28 -25.54 -0.50
C MET A 156 8.78 -25.06 -1.87
N CYS A 157 9.44 -24.07 -2.48
CA CYS A 157 9.05 -23.56 -3.78
C CYS A 157 9.46 -24.51 -4.92
N ASP A 158 8.81 -24.35 -6.07
CA ASP A 158 9.12 -25.06 -7.33
C ASP A 158 9.02 -26.60 -7.27
N ARG A 159 8.29 -27.14 -6.30
CA ARG A 159 8.02 -28.58 -6.17
C ARG A 159 6.57 -28.86 -5.85
N LYS A 160 6.09 -30.04 -6.27
CA LYS A 160 4.80 -30.57 -5.82
C LYS A 160 4.92 -30.92 -4.34
N LEU A 161 3.97 -30.45 -3.56
CA LEU A 161 3.88 -30.67 -2.13
C LEU A 161 2.59 -31.45 -1.85
N GLU A 162 2.68 -32.42 -0.95
CA GLU A 162 1.56 -33.26 -0.55
C GLU A 162 1.14 -32.95 0.88
N HIS A 163 -0.12 -33.26 1.21
CA HIS A 163 -0.71 -33.06 2.52
C HIS A 163 -0.67 -31.58 2.95
N ILE A 164 -1.10 -30.70 2.06
CA ILE A 164 -1.09 -29.25 2.26
C ILE A 164 -2.45 -28.78 2.75
N SER A 165 -2.41 -27.92 3.76
CA SER A 165 -3.57 -27.28 4.34
C SER A 165 -3.37 -25.77 4.33
N GLY A 166 -4.47 -25.02 4.35
CA GLY A 166 -4.42 -23.57 4.37
C GLY A 166 -5.65 -22.95 5.01
N ALA A 167 -5.42 -21.83 5.67
CA ALA A 167 -6.43 -21.07 6.38
C ALA A 167 -6.20 -19.56 6.18
N ASP A 168 -7.27 -18.77 6.32
CA ASP A 168 -7.25 -17.34 6.08
C ASP A 168 -8.18 -16.60 7.07
N PHE A 169 -7.72 -15.49 7.63
CA PHE A 169 -8.54 -14.64 8.50
C PHE A 169 -9.48 -13.77 7.66
N ALA A 170 -10.79 -13.85 7.90
CA ALA A 170 -11.74 -13.01 7.18
C ALA A 170 -11.62 -11.54 7.63
N SER A 171 -11.18 -10.67 6.70
CA SER A 171 -11.02 -9.23 6.92
C SER A 171 -10.11 -8.92 8.12
N HIS A 172 -8.92 -9.51 8.13
CA HIS A 172 -7.97 -9.50 9.25
C HIS A 172 -7.67 -8.12 9.84
N TYR A 173 -7.16 -7.17 9.04
CA TYR A 173 -6.88 -5.82 9.53
C TYR A 173 -8.15 -5.07 9.98
N PRO A 174 -9.26 -5.05 9.22
CA PRO A 174 -10.50 -4.44 9.68
C PRO A 174 -10.98 -5.00 11.02
N SER A 175 -10.88 -6.31 11.20
CA SER A 175 -11.25 -7.00 12.43
C SER A 175 -10.38 -6.56 13.62
N SER A 176 -9.08 -6.36 13.41
CA SER A 176 -8.15 -5.88 14.43
C SER A 176 -8.31 -4.39 14.77
N ALA A 177 -9.08 -3.65 13.97
CA ALA A 177 -9.48 -2.27 14.26
C ALA A 177 -10.73 -2.19 15.15
N CYS A 178 -11.43 -3.30 15.37
CA CYS A 178 -12.55 -3.37 16.29
C CYS A 178 -12.07 -3.33 17.76
N GLY A 179 -12.93 -2.77 18.62
CA GLY A 179 -12.73 -2.57 20.04
C GLY A 179 -11.93 -1.31 20.37
N MET A 180 -11.42 -1.30 21.59
CA MET A 180 -10.66 -0.20 22.19
C MET A 180 -9.49 0.27 21.30
N MET A 181 -9.36 1.58 21.13
CA MET A 181 -8.28 2.21 20.36
C MET A 181 -7.54 3.28 21.19
N PRO A 182 -6.25 3.55 20.91
CA PRO A 182 -5.46 4.54 21.65
C PRO A 182 -5.95 5.98 21.42
N ASP A 183 -5.91 6.79 22.49
CA ASP A 183 -6.18 8.24 22.44
C ASP A 183 -4.92 9.05 22.72
N TYR A 184 -4.40 9.72 21.69
CA TYR A 184 -3.23 10.57 21.80
C TYR A 184 -3.51 11.90 22.52
N HIS A 185 -4.75 12.32 22.75
CA HIS A 185 -5.01 13.53 23.56
C HIS A 185 -4.66 13.32 25.03
N LYS A 186 -4.58 12.06 25.49
CA LYS A 186 -4.39 11.67 26.90
C LYS A 186 -3.10 10.88 27.11
N PHE A 187 -2.07 11.15 26.30
CA PHE A 187 -0.81 10.42 26.40
C PHE A 187 0.01 10.85 27.64
N LYS A 188 0.86 9.95 28.11
CA LYS A 188 1.95 10.25 29.05
C LYS A 188 3.27 9.78 28.45
N LYS A 189 4.28 10.63 28.51
CA LYS A 189 5.65 10.31 28.07
C LYS A 189 6.50 9.97 29.29
N TYR A 190 7.32 8.94 29.15
CA TYR A 190 8.29 8.49 30.14
C TYR A 190 9.65 8.30 29.47
N GLU A 191 10.70 8.61 30.21
CA GLU A 191 12.06 8.14 29.91
C GLU A 191 12.21 6.75 30.52
N GLY A 192 12.77 5.83 29.76
CA GLY A 192 12.83 4.40 30.05
C GLY A 192 11.62 3.61 29.56
N ARG A 193 11.76 2.28 29.60
CA ARG A 193 10.71 1.32 29.24
C ARG A 193 9.68 1.21 30.35
N VAL A 194 8.42 1.47 30.01
CA VAL A 194 7.29 1.30 30.93
C VAL A 194 6.27 0.35 30.31
N LEU A 195 5.78 -0.61 31.09
CA LEU A 195 4.75 -1.54 30.64
C LEU A 195 3.36 -0.87 30.59
N PRO A 196 2.48 -1.26 29.65
CA PRO A 196 1.11 -0.79 29.66
C PRO A 196 0.37 -1.32 30.91
N ASN A 197 -0.71 -0.64 31.29
CA ASN A 197 -1.51 -0.98 32.46
C ASN A 197 -3.01 -0.73 32.17
N PRO A 198 -3.95 -1.11 33.05
CA PRO A 198 -5.39 -0.97 32.78
C PRO A 198 -5.83 0.47 32.42
N ALA A 199 -5.21 1.49 33.03
CA ALA A 199 -5.54 2.89 32.75
C ALA A 199 -4.91 3.42 31.45
N TYR A 200 -3.73 2.90 31.10
CA TYR A 200 -2.99 3.19 29.88
C TYR A 200 -2.65 1.91 29.14
N PRO A 201 -3.63 1.32 28.44
CA PRO A 201 -3.50 -0.03 27.91
C PRO A 201 -2.58 -0.12 26.70
N PHE A 202 -2.12 1.00 26.13
CA PHE A 202 -1.22 1.00 24.98
C PHE A 202 0.12 1.63 25.34
N ALA A 203 1.21 0.93 25.06
CA ALA A 203 2.58 1.44 25.20
C ALA A 203 3.28 1.47 23.82
N PHE A 204 3.87 2.61 23.47
CA PHE A 204 4.65 2.80 22.25
C PHE A 204 6.09 3.11 22.64
N TYR A 205 7.03 2.32 22.13
CA TYR A 205 8.46 2.41 22.43
C TYR A 205 9.18 3.05 21.25
N LEU A 206 9.47 4.35 21.35
CA LEU A 206 9.82 5.19 20.21
C LEU A 206 11.25 5.02 19.71
N LYS A 207 12.18 4.51 20.53
CA LYS A 207 13.55 4.22 20.10
C LYS A 207 13.67 2.83 19.50
N SER A 208 13.09 1.82 20.16
CA SER A 208 13.15 0.46 19.65
C SER A 208 12.16 0.18 18.52
N GLY A 209 11.05 0.92 18.48
CA GLY A 209 9.95 0.72 17.54
C GLY A 209 9.04 -0.45 17.88
N HIS A 210 8.96 -0.81 19.16
CA HIS A 210 8.01 -1.78 19.67
C HIS A 210 6.68 -1.12 20.08
N ILE A 211 5.66 -1.96 20.22
CA ILE A 211 4.35 -1.62 20.78
C ILE A 211 3.83 -2.76 21.66
N ALA A 212 3.10 -2.42 22.72
CA ALA A 212 2.41 -3.38 23.58
C ALA A 212 0.98 -2.94 23.89
N GLU A 213 0.09 -3.92 24.06
CA GLU A 213 -1.27 -3.76 24.55
C GLU A 213 -1.49 -4.61 25.81
N TYR A 214 -1.95 -3.96 26.89
CA TYR A 214 -2.15 -4.57 28.19
C TYR A 214 -3.00 -5.84 28.10
N GLY A 215 -2.47 -6.95 28.61
CA GLY A 215 -3.14 -8.25 28.64
C GLY A 215 -3.32 -8.92 27.26
N LYS A 216 -2.73 -8.38 26.18
CA LYS A 216 -2.88 -8.96 24.83
C LYS A 216 -1.56 -9.36 24.20
N TYR A 217 -0.65 -8.40 23.97
CA TYR A 217 0.63 -8.64 23.31
C TYR A 217 1.68 -7.61 23.72
N ASP A 218 2.94 -8.01 23.70
CA ASP A 218 4.10 -7.12 23.59
C ASP A 218 4.93 -7.58 22.39
N THR A 219 5.20 -6.69 21.44
CA THR A 219 6.01 -7.05 20.27
C THR A 219 7.46 -7.40 20.64
N HIS A 220 7.98 -7.02 21.82
CA HIS A 220 9.27 -7.52 22.30
C HIS A 220 9.27 -9.05 22.41
N ASP A 221 8.16 -9.65 22.85
CA ASP A 221 8.00 -11.10 23.00
C ASP A 221 8.14 -11.83 21.67
N TYR A 222 7.96 -11.13 20.53
CA TYR A 222 8.15 -11.73 19.22
C TYR A 222 9.61 -12.13 19.01
N ILE A 223 10.55 -11.35 19.55
CA ILE A 223 11.98 -11.63 19.48
C ILE A 223 12.28 -12.91 20.25
N GLU A 224 11.83 -13.00 21.49
CA GLU A 224 12.06 -14.17 22.34
C GLU A 224 11.44 -15.44 21.72
N LYS A 225 10.18 -15.35 21.27
CA LYS A 225 9.45 -16.52 20.76
C LYS A 225 9.90 -16.98 19.38
N PHE A 226 10.16 -16.04 18.46
CA PHE A 226 10.41 -16.35 17.05
C PHE A 226 11.83 -16.05 16.57
N GLY A 227 12.70 -15.46 17.40
CA GLY A 227 14.09 -15.15 17.05
C GLY A 227 14.94 -16.37 16.66
N LYS A 228 14.56 -17.57 17.14
CA LYS A 228 15.16 -18.85 16.72
C LYS A 228 14.81 -19.28 15.28
N TYR A 229 13.93 -18.56 14.59
CA TYR A 229 13.52 -18.81 13.21
C TYR A 229 13.92 -17.61 12.32
N PRO A 230 15.17 -17.54 11.82
CA PRO A 230 15.72 -16.32 11.22
C PRO A 230 14.85 -15.73 10.10
N ASP A 231 14.39 -16.55 9.16
CA ASP A 231 13.60 -16.09 8.02
C ASP A 231 12.24 -15.51 8.43
N LEU A 232 11.57 -16.15 9.41
CA LEU A 232 10.32 -15.65 9.98
C LEU A 232 10.57 -14.39 10.81
N PHE A 233 11.62 -14.38 11.61
CA PHE A 233 12.01 -13.22 12.42
C PHE A 233 12.28 -11.98 11.57
N LEU A 234 13.09 -12.11 10.51
CA LEU A 234 13.38 -11.01 9.58
C LEU A 234 12.12 -10.48 8.87
N SER A 235 11.08 -11.31 8.73
CA SER A 235 9.82 -10.88 8.12
C SER A 235 8.98 -9.95 9.00
N LEU A 236 9.18 -9.96 10.32
CA LEU A 236 8.39 -9.19 11.29
C LEU A 236 8.84 -7.74 11.44
N TRP A 237 10.07 -7.42 11.00
CA TRP A 237 10.74 -6.18 11.35
C TRP A 237 11.16 -5.35 10.13
N LYS A 238 11.25 -4.03 10.33
CA LYS A 238 11.82 -3.08 9.37
C LYS A 238 13.31 -2.91 9.65
N LEU A 239 14.13 -3.75 9.02
CA LEU A 239 15.58 -3.77 9.25
C LEU A 239 16.40 -3.19 8.10
N ASP A 240 15.75 -2.77 7.00
CA ASP A 240 16.45 -2.16 5.86
C ASP A 240 17.14 -0.86 6.32
N PRO A 241 18.48 -0.75 6.18
CA PRO A 241 19.21 0.46 6.54
C PRO A 241 18.71 1.73 5.81
N LYS A 242 18.04 1.57 4.66
CA LYS A 242 17.45 2.66 3.87
C LYS A 242 16.04 3.05 4.33
N ASP A 243 15.39 2.25 5.17
CA ASP A 243 14.09 2.61 5.74
C ASP A 243 14.27 3.73 6.77
N LYS A 244 13.60 4.88 6.54
CA LYS A 244 13.58 6.02 7.47
C LYS A 244 13.05 5.63 8.85
N PHE A 245 12.22 4.59 8.93
CA PHE A 245 11.59 4.08 10.14
C PHE A 245 12.08 2.69 10.51
N LYS A 246 13.35 2.39 10.21
CA LYS A 246 13.98 1.14 10.66
C LYS A 246 13.91 1.01 12.18
N GLN A 247 13.70 -0.20 12.66
CA GLN A 247 13.59 -0.50 14.09
C GLN A 247 14.98 -0.82 14.66
N ASN A 248 15.23 -0.39 15.91
CA ASN A 248 16.42 -0.76 16.66
C ASN A 248 16.03 -1.71 17.79
N LEU A 249 16.06 -3.01 17.53
CA LEU A 249 15.52 -4.02 18.45
C LEU A 249 16.37 -4.24 19.72
N GLN A 250 17.51 -3.55 19.86
CA GLN A 250 18.48 -3.73 20.96
C GLN A 250 18.64 -2.48 21.83
N VAL A 251 17.60 -1.66 21.97
CA VAL A 251 17.63 -0.48 22.85
C VAL A 251 17.56 -0.93 24.32
N PRO A 252 18.50 -0.51 25.19
CA PRO A 252 18.41 -0.75 26.63
C PRO A 252 17.15 -0.14 27.23
N ASP A 253 16.58 -0.78 28.26
CA ASP A 253 15.32 -0.35 28.86
C ASP A 253 15.39 1.09 29.39
N GLU A 254 16.51 1.51 29.98
CA GLU A 254 16.75 2.85 30.49
C GLU A 254 16.89 3.92 29.40
N GLU A 255 17.26 3.52 28.18
CA GLU A 255 17.40 4.42 27.05
C GLU A 255 16.08 4.60 26.30
N GLU A 256 15.08 3.77 26.51
CA GLU A 256 13.83 3.83 25.78
C GLU A 256 13.04 5.13 26.03
N ILE A 257 12.17 5.50 25.09
CA ILE A 257 11.15 6.52 25.29
C ILE A 257 9.79 5.85 25.16
N THR A 258 9.07 5.75 26.27
CA THR A 258 7.74 5.15 26.29
C THR A 258 6.66 6.22 26.22
N ILE A 259 5.73 6.07 25.27
CA ILE A 259 4.46 6.79 25.27
C ILE A 259 3.35 5.85 25.69
N LEU A 260 2.75 6.10 26.85
CA LEU A 260 1.55 5.44 27.33
C LEU A 260 0.30 6.19 26.85
N MET A 261 -0.68 5.50 26.27
CA MET A 261 -1.96 6.09 25.86
C MET A 261 -3.14 5.45 26.58
N ALA A 262 -4.04 6.31 27.06
CA ALA A 262 -5.35 5.91 27.57
C ALA A 262 -6.25 5.42 26.42
N PRO A 263 -7.32 4.65 26.71
CA PRO A 263 -8.29 4.30 25.69
C PRO A 263 -9.10 5.54 25.25
N SER A 264 -9.36 5.62 23.95
CA SER A 264 -10.37 6.54 23.43
C SER A 264 -11.76 6.09 23.88
N LYS A 265 -12.65 7.07 24.05
CA LYS A 265 -14.08 6.80 24.24
C LYS A 265 -14.78 6.38 22.94
N TYR A 266 -14.08 6.49 21.81
CA TYR A 266 -14.56 6.11 20.49
C TYR A 266 -13.89 4.82 20.03
N GLU A 267 -14.59 4.06 19.18
CA GLU A 267 -14.08 2.83 18.57
C GLU A 267 -14.36 2.83 17.06
N LEU A 268 -13.65 1.99 16.30
CA LEU A 268 -13.93 1.82 14.88
C LEU A 268 -14.91 0.66 14.59
N THR A 269 -15.33 -0.08 15.62
CA THR A 269 -16.13 -1.32 15.54
C THR A 269 -17.35 -1.16 14.65
N SER A 270 -18.26 -0.23 14.98
CA SER A 270 -19.51 -0.02 14.24
C SER A 270 -19.28 0.43 12.79
N THR A 271 -18.18 1.16 12.54
CA THR A 271 -17.82 1.58 11.18
C THR A 271 -17.29 0.41 10.36
N MET A 272 -16.43 -0.44 10.95
CA MET A 272 -15.89 -1.61 10.27
C MET A 272 -16.96 -2.65 10.00
N LEU A 273 -17.85 -2.93 10.97
CA LEU A 273 -18.98 -3.85 10.79
C LEU A 273 -19.91 -3.39 9.66
N TYR A 274 -20.22 -2.09 9.59
CA TYR A 274 -21.03 -1.55 8.51
C TYR A 274 -20.45 -1.85 7.11
N PHE A 275 -19.14 -1.59 6.90
CA PHE A 275 -18.51 -1.89 5.61
C PHE A 275 -18.29 -3.38 5.39
N TYR A 276 -18.13 -4.15 6.47
CA TYR A 276 -18.05 -5.60 6.39
C TYR A 276 -19.36 -6.16 5.83
N ASP A 277 -20.51 -5.78 6.38
CA ASP A 277 -21.82 -6.28 5.95
C ASP A 277 -22.14 -5.86 4.50
N LEU A 278 -21.74 -4.66 4.10
CA LEU A 278 -21.93 -4.14 2.74
C LEU A 278 -21.05 -4.80 1.68
N ARG A 279 -19.97 -5.50 2.04
CA ARG A 279 -18.98 -6.02 1.07
C ARG A 279 -19.55 -6.98 0.03
N HIS A 280 -20.71 -7.55 0.29
CA HIS A 280 -21.40 -8.46 -0.62
C HIS A 280 -22.20 -7.75 -1.70
N THR A 281 -22.54 -6.48 -1.47
CA THR A 281 -23.40 -5.66 -2.32
C THR A 281 -22.70 -4.40 -2.84
N ASP A 282 -21.56 -4.03 -2.25
CA ASP A 282 -20.74 -2.88 -2.61
C ASP A 282 -19.27 -3.31 -2.69
N GLU A 283 -18.74 -3.36 -3.92
CA GLU A 283 -17.35 -3.73 -4.21
C GLU A 283 -16.33 -2.78 -3.56
N ASP A 284 -16.70 -1.50 -3.37
CA ASP A 284 -15.86 -0.49 -2.74
C ASP A 284 -15.79 -0.68 -1.22
N ALA A 285 -16.76 -1.34 -0.58
CA ALA A 285 -16.77 -1.47 0.88
C ALA A 285 -15.56 -2.27 1.40
N LYS A 286 -15.13 -3.32 0.68
CA LYS A 286 -13.89 -4.05 1.01
C LYS A 286 -12.65 -3.16 0.87
N LEU A 287 -12.62 -2.35 -0.19
CA LEU A 287 -11.54 -1.39 -0.43
C LEU A 287 -11.50 -0.33 0.67
N VAL A 288 -12.65 0.19 1.11
CA VAL A 288 -12.77 1.20 2.18
C VAL A 288 -12.08 0.71 3.45
N MET A 289 -12.38 -0.51 3.89
CA MET A 289 -11.81 -1.05 5.13
C MET A 289 -10.29 -1.18 5.04
N ASN A 290 -9.76 -1.79 3.97
CA ASN A 290 -8.33 -2.05 3.84
C ASN A 290 -7.52 -0.78 3.52
N ALA A 291 -7.98 0.05 2.59
CA ALA A 291 -7.27 1.25 2.17
C ALA A 291 -7.22 2.31 3.29
N SER A 292 -8.22 2.36 4.17
CA SER A 292 -8.22 3.29 5.30
C SER A 292 -7.09 3.01 6.29
N ILE A 293 -6.76 1.74 6.53
CA ILE A 293 -5.67 1.35 7.42
C ILE A 293 -4.31 1.72 6.81
N GLY A 294 -4.15 1.52 5.49
CA GLY A 294 -3.00 2.04 4.75
C GLY A 294 -2.90 3.57 4.78
N ASN A 295 -4.03 4.27 4.82
CA ASN A 295 -4.09 5.73 4.92
C ASN A 295 -3.51 6.24 6.26
N PHE A 296 -3.70 5.51 7.35
CA PHE A 296 -3.27 5.93 8.69
C PHE A 296 -1.75 6.06 8.85
N HIS A 297 -0.96 5.41 7.99
CA HIS A 297 0.51 5.40 8.06
C HIS A 297 1.20 5.65 6.70
N ARG A 298 0.56 6.42 5.81
CA ARG A 298 1.11 6.80 4.49
C ARG A 298 2.56 7.31 4.59
N GLN A 299 3.33 7.11 3.51
CA GLN A 299 4.70 7.64 3.42
C GLN A 299 4.75 9.15 3.67
N GLN A 300 3.87 9.91 3.01
CA GLN A 300 3.71 11.34 3.25
C GLN A 300 2.80 11.58 4.45
N TYR A 301 3.38 11.97 5.58
CA TYR A 301 2.71 12.09 6.87
C TYR A 301 2.09 13.49 7.10
N THR A 302 1.36 14.00 6.10
CA THR A 302 0.87 15.39 6.07
C THR A 302 -0.60 15.54 6.43
N LYS A 303 -1.47 14.60 6.02
CA LYS A 303 -2.94 14.69 6.19
C LYS A 303 -3.49 13.82 7.32
N PHE A 304 -3.15 12.52 7.31
CA PHE A 304 -3.66 11.52 8.24
C PHE A 304 -2.53 11.04 9.13
N LYS A 305 -2.36 11.70 10.28
CA LYS A 305 -1.28 11.45 11.23
C LYS A 305 -1.71 10.44 12.30
N LEU A 306 -2.08 9.25 11.85
CA LEU A 306 -2.76 8.22 12.67
C LEU A 306 -1.90 6.95 12.83
N ALA A 307 -0.57 7.09 12.84
CA ALA A 307 0.33 5.94 12.90
C ALA A 307 0.12 5.07 14.16
N HIS A 308 -0.31 5.66 15.28
CA HIS A 308 -0.66 4.93 16.51
C HIS A 308 -1.83 3.96 16.29
N LEU A 309 -2.85 4.34 15.52
CA LEU A 309 -3.95 3.43 15.16
C LEU A 309 -3.44 2.29 14.27
N ALA A 310 -2.66 2.62 13.23
CA ALA A 310 -2.08 1.61 12.35
C ALA A 310 -1.19 0.61 13.10
N ALA A 311 -0.38 1.10 14.04
CA ALA A 311 0.50 0.27 14.85
C ALA A 311 -0.28 -0.75 15.68
N VAL A 312 -1.34 -0.33 16.38
CA VAL A 312 -2.21 -1.24 17.14
C VAL A 312 -2.89 -2.26 16.23
N ILE A 313 -3.49 -1.81 15.13
CA ILE A 313 -4.22 -2.69 14.19
C ILE A 313 -3.31 -3.77 13.61
N ILE A 314 -2.13 -3.38 13.13
CA ILE A 314 -1.18 -4.30 12.49
C ILE A 314 -0.55 -5.21 13.54
N ALA A 315 -0.22 -4.70 14.74
CA ALA A 315 0.34 -5.51 15.81
C ALA A 315 -0.63 -6.60 16.29
N ARG A 316 -1.92 -6.26 16.50
CA ARG A 316 -2.99 -7.22 16.81
C ARG A 316 -3.12 -8.30 15.74
N SER A 317 -3.09 -7.89 14.47
CA SER A 317 -3.22 -8.80 13.33
C SER A 317 -2.02 -9.76 13.25
N ASN A 318 -0.81 -9.23 13.38
CA ASN A 318 0.40 -10.04 13.43
C ASN A 318 0.36 -11.00 14.63
N TRP A 319 -0.08 -10.56 15.81
CA TRP A 319 -0.17 -11.43 16.99
C TRP A 319 -1.12 -12.61 16.76
N LYS A 320 -2.34 -12.35 16.27
CA LYS A 320 -3.30 -13.40 15.91
C LYS A 320 -2.68 -14.42 14.95
N MET A 321 -2.00 -13.95 13.89
CA MET A 321 -1.34 -14.85 12.94
C MET A 321 -0.16 -15.61 13.55
N LEU A 322 0.65 -14.96 14.40
CA LEU A 322 1.76 -15.60 15.08
C LEU A 322 1.30 -16.71 16.04
N GLN A 323 0.13 -16.56 16.68
CA GLN A 323 -0.48 -17.62 17.47
C GLN A 323 -0.84 -18.84 16.62
N VAL A 324 -1.34 -18.63 15.39
CA VAL A 324 -1.62 -19.71 14.44
C VAL A 324 -0.31 -20.36 13.95
N VAL A 325 0.70 -19.56 13.63
CA VAL A 325 2.03 -20.04 13.27
C VAL A 325 2.62 -20.91 14.38
N GLU A 326 2.50 -20.49 15.65
CA GLU A 326 2.95 -21.28 16.79
C GLU A 326 2.22 -22.64 16.88
N GLN A 327 0.92 -22.68 16.62
CA GLN A 327 0.16 -23.94 16.57
C GLN A 327 0.64 -24.88 15.47
N VAL A 328 0.90 -24.35 14.26
CA VAL A 328 1.47 -25.12 13.14
C VAL A 328 2.84 -25.68 13.51
N ILE A 329 3.72 -24.84 14.05
CA ILE A 329 5.07 -25.24 14.47
C ILE A 329 5.01 -26.32 15.57
N LYS A 330 4.09 -26.21 16.53
CA LYS A 330 3.92 -27.24 17.58
C LYS A 330 3.47 -28.58 17.02
N LYS A 331 2.64 -28.59 15.98
CA LYS A 331 2.08 -29.82 15.38
C LYS A 331 3.03 -30.49 14.38
N GLY A 332 3.71 -29.71 13.54
CA GLY A 332 4.51 -30.23 12.41
C GLY A 332 5.97 -29.79 12.38
N GLY A 333 6.43 -29.02 13.37
CA GLY A 333 7.75 -28.37 13.36
C GLY A 333 7.82 -27.18 12.40
N PHE A 334 8.90 -26.40 12.47
CA PHE A 334 9.06 -25.19 11.64
C PHE A 334 9.07 -25.48 10.14
N ASN A 335 9.61 -26.63 9.71
CA ASN A 335 9.64 -27.01 8.30
C ASN A 335 8.25 -27.27 7.71
N SER A 336 7.22 -27.50 8.55
CA SER A 336 5.84 -27.61 8.08
C SER A 336 5.23 -26.26 7.68
N LEU A 337 5.78 -25.14 8.14
CA LEU A 337 5.32 -23.81 7.73
C LEU A 337 5.84 -23.52 6.31
N ILE A 338 4.92 -23.28 5.37
CA ILE A 338 5.25 -23.08 3.97
C ILE A 338 5.18 -21.60 3.60
N HIS A 339 4.09 -20.93 3.95
CA HIS A 339 3.81 -19.58 3.48
C HIS A 339 2.90 -18.86 4.48
N VAL A 340 3.21 -17.61 4.79
CA VAL A 340 2.33 -16.71 5.55
C VAL A 340 2.29 -15.38 4.84
N VAL A 341 1.09 -14.89 4.55
CA VAL A 341 0.90 -13.56 3.96
C VAL A 341 -0.25 -12.89 4.65
N VAL A 342 0.08 -11.97 5.55
CA VAL A 342 -0.87 -11.12 6.28
C VAL A 342 -1.90 -11.94 7.05
N ASP A 343 -2.98 -12.31 6.37
CA ASP A 343 -4.17 -13.00 6.84
C ASP A 343 -4.20 -14.49 6.49
N GLY A 344 -3.41 -14.92 5.49
CA GLY A 344 -3.35 -16.30 5.04
C GLY A 344 -2.12 -17.07 5.55
N ILE A 345 -2.32 -18.36 5.81
CA ILE A 345 -1.27 -19.33 6.15
C ILE A 345 -1.42 -20.61 5.32
N MET A 346 -0.30 -21.15 4.83
CA MET A 346 -0.19 -22.46 4.19
C MET A 346 0.84 -23.29 4.94
N TYR A 347 0.50 -24.54 5.22
CA TYR A 347 1.35 -25.45 5.97
C TYR A 347 1.15 -26.90 5.53
N GLN A 348 2.17 -27.72 5.81
CA GLN A 348 2.14 -29.16 5.58
C GLN A 348 1.54 -29.88 6.80
N GLY A 349 0.45 -30.61 6.58
CA GLY A 349 -0.23 -31.43 7.56
C GLY A 349 -1.68 -31.73 7.18
N LYS A 350 -2.21 -32.85 7.69
CA LYS A 350 -3.61 -33.28 7.53
C LYS A 350 -4.51 -32.81 8.66
N TYR A 351 -4.37 -31.56 9.09
CA TYR A 351 -5.11 -31.02 10.22
C TYR A 351 -5.56 -29.59 9.95
N ALA A 352 -6.67 -29.20 10.57
CA ALA A 352 -7.14 -27.83 10.58
C ALA A 352 -6.51 -27.03 11.74
N VAL A 353 -6.29 -25.74 11.52
CA VAL A 353 -5.94 -24.74 12.55
C VAL A 353 -7.01 -23.67 12.70
N GLY A 354 -7.96 -23.59 11.76
CA GLY A 354 -9.15 -22.74 11.81
C GLY A 354 -10.45 -23.54 11.86
N ASP A 355 -11.57 -22.81 11.88
CA ASP A 355 -12.92 -23.36 11.73
C ASP A 355 -13.36 -23.29 10.25
N HIS A 356 -14.55 -23.78 9.90
CA HIS A 356 -15.10 -23.65 8.54
C HIS A 356 -16.08 -22.47 8.42
N ILE A 357 -15.96 -21.46 9.28
CA ILE A 357 -16.89 -20.34 9.37
C ILE A 357 -16.21 -19.08 8.83
N LYS A 358 -16.76 -18.56 7.72
CA LYS A 358 -16.27 -17.31 7.13
C LYS A 358 -16.94 -16.09 7.77
N GLN A 359 -16.52 -15.76 8.98
CA GLN A 359 -17.00 -14.61 9.77
C GLN A 359 -15.86 -13.66 10.14
N LEU A 360 -16.17 -12.37 10.35
CA LEU A 360 -15.19 -11.37 10.79
C LEU A 360 -14.44 -11.88 12.04
N GLU A 361 -13.13 -11.65 12.09
CA GLU A 361 -12.19 -12.15 13.13
C GLU A 361 -11.89 -13.65 13.12
N HIS A 362 -12.71 -14.48 12.45
CA HIS A 362 -12.51 -15.92 12.44
C HIS A 362 -11.44 -16.35 11.42
N LEU A 363 -10.69 -17.37 11.81
CA LEU A 363 -9.74 -18.07 10.95
C LEU A 363 -10.50 -19.17 10.21
N ASN A 364 -10.78 -18.94 8.93
CA ASN A 364 -11.46 -19.90 8.09
C ASN A 364 -10.44 -20.88 7.48
N GLN A 365 -10.55 -22.15 7.84
CA GLN A 365 -9.89 -23.27 7.19
C GLN A 365 -10.46 -23.46 5.78
N GLU A 366 -9.69 -23.06 4.78
CA GLU A 366 -10.12 -23.08 3.39
C GLU A 366 -9.99 -24.48 2.77
N TYR A 367 -8.93 -25.20 3.12
CA TYR A 367 -8.67 -26.54 2.59
C TYR A 367 -7.74 -27.34 3.52
N THR A 368 -7.86 -28.67 3.43
CA THR A 368 -7.03 -29.62 4.19
C THR A 368 -6.64 -30.83 3.34
N ASP A 369 -5.44 -31.34 3.58
CA ASP A 369 -4.91 -32.56 2.93
C ASP A 369 -4.99 -32.51 1.39
N CYS A 370 -4.42 -31.47 0.81
CA CYS A 370 -4.39 -31.22 -0.62
C CYS A 370 -2.99 -31.39 -1.21
N ASN A 371 -2.90 -31.43 -2.53
CA ASN A 371 -1.65 -31.20 -3.24
C ASN A 371 -1.48 -29.70 -3.49
N ALA A 372 -0.26 -29.19 -3.50
CA ALA A 372 -0.01 -27.81 -3.88
C ALA A 372 1.32 -27.65 -4.62
N ILE A 373 1.41 -26.56 -5.37
CA ILE A 373 2.69 -26.04 -5.87
C ILE A 373 2.74 -24.53 -5.63
N LEU A 374 3.86 -24.08 -5.08
CA LEU A 374 4.14 -22.68 -4.79
C LEU A 374 5.37 -22.28 -5.60
N LEU A 375 5.26 -21.27 -6.46
CA LEU A 375 6.42 -20.77 -7.24
C LEU A 375 7.10 -19.61 -6.51
N LYS A 376 6.31 -18.72 -5.92
CA LYS A 376 6.75 -17.56 -5.13
C LYS A 376 5.62 -17.09 -4.23
N SER A 377 5.90 -16.13 -3.36
CA SER A 377 4.88 -15.57 -2.48
C SER A 377 3.64 -15.11 -3.26
N ASN A 378 2.46 -15.55 -2.83
CA ASN A 378 1.16 -15.33 -3.49
C ASN A 378 1.02 -15.88 -4.92
N PHE A 379 1.92 -16.76 -5.38
CA PHE A 379 1.78 -17.43 -6.67
C PHE A 379 1.82 -18.95 -6.48
N TYR A 380 0.64 -19.56 -6.40
CA TYR A 380 0.46 -20.98 -6.13
C TYR A 380 -0.86 -21.53 -6.67
N ALA A 381 -0.92 -22.85 -6.76
CA ALA A 381 -2.14 -23.62 -7.00
C ALA A 381 -2.27 -24.72 -5.96
N VAL A 382 -3.52 -25.02 -5.58
CA VAL A 382 -3.89 -26.09 -4.65
C VAL A 382 -4.90 -26.99 -5.36
N GLU A 383 -4.67 -28.29 -5.27
CA GLU A 383 -5.46 -29.32 -5.93
C GLU A 383 -5.97 -30.34 -4.91
N LYS A 384 -7.24 -30.73 -5.08
CA LYS A 384 -7.88 -31.80 -4.33
C LYS A 384 -8.56 -32.72 -5.34
N ASP A 385 -8.32 -34.03 -5.22
CA ASP A 385 -8.95 -35.06 -6.05
C ASP A 385 -8.83 -34.79 -7.57
N GLY A 386 -7.66 -34.28 -8.00
CA GLY A 386 -7.37 -33.96 -9.40
C GLY A 386 -7.98 -32.65 -9.92
N GLN A 387 -8.62 -31.85 -9.05
CA GLN A 387 -9.20 -30.56 -9.41
C GLN A 387 -8.51 -29.41 -8.66
N VAL A 388 -8.20 -28.33 -9.37
CA VAL A 388 -7.66 -27.11 -8.76
C VAL A 388 -8.77 -26.39 -8.00
N ILE A 389 -8.65 -26.38 -6.66
CA ILE A 389 -9.61 -25.74 -5.76
C ILE A 389 -9.22 -24.30 -5.40
N LYS A 390 -7.95 -23.94 -5.63
CA LYS A 390 -7.46 -22.59 -5.39
C LYS A 390 -6.30 -22.27 -6.32
N PHE A 391 -6.41 -21.14 -7.01
CA PHE A 391 -5.32 -20.55 -7.78
C PHE A 391 -5.08 -19.11 -7.32
N LYS A 392 -3.81 -18.74 -7.16
CA LYS A 392 -3.36 -17.38 -6.87
C LYS A 392 -2.17 -17.09 -7.77
N HIS A 393 -2.21 -15.98 -8.50
CA HIS A 393 -1.11 -15.52 -9.35
C HIS A 393 -0.47 -14.21 -8.84
N GLY A 394 -0.81 -13.79 -7.63
CA GLY A 394 -0.36 -12.52 -7.05
C GLY A 394 -0.73 -11.33 -7.96
N ALA A 395 -0.11 -10.18 -7.78
CA ALA A 395 -0.30 -9.04 -8.68
C ALA A 395 0.36 -9.24 -10.08
N ALA A 396 0.74 -10.47 -10.44
CA ALA A 396 1.12 -10.78 -11.81
C ALA A 396 -0.17 -10.89 -12.62
N ASN A 397 -0.46 -9.86 -13.41
CA ASN A 397 -1.67 -9.80 -14.22
C ASN A 397 -1.40 -10.21 -15.68
N VAL A 398 -0.13 -10.24 -16.08
CA VAL A 398 0.32 -10.53 -17.45
C VAL A 398 1.59 -11.38 -17.46
N PHE A 399 1.74 -12.19 -18.50
CA PHE A 399 2.97 -12.87 -18.88
C PHE A 399 4.01 -11.88 -19.45
N GLU A 400 5.25 -12.33 -19.65
CA GLU A 400 6.32 -11.51 -20.24
C GLU A 400 5.98 -10.91 -21.62
N ASP A 401 5.17 -11.62 -22.41
CA ASP A 401 4.70 -11.18 -23.73
C ASP A 401 3.51 -10.21 -23.66
N GLY A 402 3.05 -9.87 -22.44
CA GLY A 402 1.92 -8.97 -22.19
C GLY A 402 0.55 -9.65 -22.24
N THR A 403 0.48 -10.97 -22.49
CA THR A 403 -0.80 -11.69 -22.46
C THR A 403 -1.33 -11.81 -21.02
N PRO A 404 -2.64 -11.69 -20.77
CA PRO A 404 -3.19 -11.82 -19.42
C PRO A 404 -3.01 -13.22 -18.84
N ILE A 405 -2.68 -13.30 -17.55
CA ILE A 405 -2.73 -14.58 -16.81
C ILE A 405 -4.20 -14.90 -16.57
N PRO A 406 -4.67 -16.14 -16.82
CA PRO A 406 -6.06 -16.50 -16.57
C PRO A 406 -6.37 -16.45 -15.07
N ASP A 407 -7.62 -16.16 -14.71
CA ASP A 407 -8.05 -16.15 -13.31
C ASP A 407 -8.19 -17.56 -12.70
N THR A 408 -8.20 -18.59 -13.56
CA THR A 408 -8.29 -20.00 -13.19
C THR A 408 -7.34 -20.85 -14.04
N ILE A 409 -6.97 -22.02 -13.53
CA ILE A 409 -6.21 -23.05 -14.26
C ILE A 409 -6.86 -24.41 -13.98
N ASP A 410 -6.73 -25.34 -14.91
CA ASP A 410 -7.39 -26.65 -14.80
C ASP A 410 -6.55 -27.64 -13.96
N THR A 411 -5.22 -27.51 -14.02
CA THR A 411 -4.28 -28.42 -13.33
C THR A 411 -3.10 -27.68 -12.71
N ILE A 412 -2.48 -28.24 -11.67
CA ILE A 412 -1.25 -27.68 -11.08
C ILE A 412 -0.06 -27.70 -12.06
N ASP A 413 -0.10 -28.57 -13.07
CA ASP A 413 0.95 -28.66 -14.09
C ASP A 413 0.91 -27.46 -15.05
N GLU A 414 -0.24 -26.82 -15.23
CA GLU A 414 -0.33 -25.55 -15.97
C GLU A 414 0.44 -24.45 -15.27
N LEU A 415 0.31 -24.33 -13.94
CA LEU A 415 1.12 -23.39 -13.17
C LEU A 415 2.62 -23.69 -13.33
N TYR A 416 3.02 -24.96 -13.34
CA TYR A 416 4.41 -25.32 -13.57
C TYR A 416 4.92 -24.91 -14.95
N LYS A 417 4.07 -24.96 -15.99
CA LYS A 417 4.41 -24.45 -17.34
C LYS A 417 4.57 -22.94 -17.35
N MET A 418 3.74 -22.21 -16.59
CA MET A 418 3.82 -20.75 -16.46
C MET A 418 5.16 -20.28 -15.84
N ARG A 419 5.86 -21.14 -15.07
CA ARG A 419 7.19 -20.84 -14.50
C ARG A 419 8.19 -20.32 -15.53
N ARG A 420 8.11 -20.80 -16.78
CA ARG A 420 9.07 -20.51 -17.87
C ARG A 420 8.83 -19.17 -18.58
N THR A 421 7.75 -18.48 -18.25
CA THR A 421 7.30 -17.24 -18.92
C THR A 421 7.31 -16.04 -17.96
N PHE A 422 8.05 -16.12 -16.86
CA PHE A 422 8.26 -15.02 -15.92
C PHE A 422 9.74 -14.69 -15.75
N SER A 423 10.12 -13.49 -16.19
CA SER A 423 11.36 -12.86 -15.81
C SER A 423 11.07 -11.92 -14.67
N ASN A 424 11.98 -11.84 -13.69
CA ASN A 424 11.86 -10.84 -12.64
C ASN A 424 11.78 -9.47 -13.33
N ALA A 425 10.96 -8.55 -12.82
CA ALA A 425 10.83 -7.19 -13.40
C ALA A 425 12.20 -6.48 -13.55
N THR A 426 13.22 -6.93 -12.82
CA THR A 426 14.63 -6.54 -12.93
C THR A 426 15.30 -7.01 -14.22
N THR A 427 14.93 -8.17 -14.76
CA THR A 427 15.48 -8.77 -15.99
C THR A 427 14.94 -8.09 -17.25
N ILE A 428 13.68 -7.65 -17.24
CA ILE A 428 13.11 -6.83 -18.33
C ILE A 428 13.86 -5.50 -18.43
N ALA A 429 14.15 -4.86 -17.30
CA ALA A 429 14.95 -3.63 -17.29
C ALA A 429 16.39 -3.84 -17.77
N SER A 430 17.03 -4.98 -17.44
CA SER A 430 18.38 -5.27 -17.93
C SER A 430 18.42 -5.65 -19.41
N ASN A 431 17.38 -6.32 -19.92
CA ASN A 431 17.29 -6.72 -21.33
C ASN A 431 16.93 -5.54 -22.23
N ILE A 432 16.09 -4.61 -21.76
CA ILE A 432 15.84 -3.33 -22.43
C ILE A 432 17.14 -2.51 -22.48
N ARG A 433 17.89 -2.43 -21.37
CA ARG A 433 19.16 -1.71 -21.33
C ARG A 433 20.23 -2.32 -22.26
N LYS A 434 20.31 -3.65 -22.34
CA LYS A 434 21.20 -4.35 -23.28
C LYS A 434 20.77 -4.19 -24.74
N MET A 435 19.45 -4.13 -25.01
CA MET A 435 18.94 -3.81 -26.34
C MET A 435 19.26 -2.37 -26.74
N GLU A 436 19.10 -1.41 -25.82
CA GLU A 436 19.48 0.00 -26.02
C GLU A 436 20.99 0.16 -26.24
N GLU A 437 21.83 -0.61 -25.54
CA GLU A 437 23.29 -0.63 -25.75
C GLU A 437 23.67 -1.25 -27.11
N SER A 438 22.93 -2.26 -27.58
CA SER A 438 23.17 -2.89 -28.89
C SER A 438 22.64 -2.08 -30.10
N LEU A 439 21.70 -1.17 -29.87
CA LEU A 439 21.14 -0.27 -30.88
C LEU A 439 21.92 1.05 -31.00
N ASN A 440 22.76 1.35 -30.00
CA ASN A 440 23.61 2.54 -29.96
C ASN A 440 25.11 2.23 -30.22
N ALA A 441 25.44 0.98 -30.53
CA ALA A 441 26.74 0.53 -31.04
C ALA A 441 26.60 0.17 -32.52
#